data_AF-A0A7W9QNM0-F1
#
_entry.id   AF-A0A7W9QNM0-F1
#
_cell.length_a   1.000
_cell.length_b   1.000
_cell.length_c   1.000
_cell.angle_alpha   90.00
_cell.angle_beta   90.00
_cell.angle_gamma   90.00
#
_symmetry.space_group_name_H-M   'P 1'
#
loop_
_entity.id
_entity.type
_entity.pdbx_description
1 polymer ?
#
loop_
_entity_poly.entity_id
_entity_poly.type
_entity_poly.pdbx_seq_one_letter_code
_entity_poly.pdbx_strand_id
1 'polypeptide(L)'
;MANAIFYLFAAVAALLAVVLHRYNKRRMDTLLMASFRHLSFNSDGAALRGVDLQIVKKAQQFIRTTQRLSFLPDSPVVNQGDAFWYCRGPGARWFLAIPTVLSRGGELEVSWVVRPLTEQRMRAALQFDRKACRRAFGAQDAS
;
A
#
# COMPACT_ATOMS: atom_id res chain seq x y z
N MET A 1 -3.62 -45.68 -4.88
CA MET A 1 -4.78 -44.83 -5.24
C MET A 1 -5.02 -43.70 -4.23
N ALA A 2 -4.89 -43.92 -2.92
CA ALA A 2 -5.07 -42.86 -1.90
C ALA A 2 -4.14 -41.64 -2.10
N ASN A 3 -2.85 -41.84 -2.39
CA ASN A 3 -1.91 -40.72 -2.55
C ASN A 3 -2.28 -39.78 -3.71
N ALA A 4 -2.80 -40.31 -4.83
CA ALA A 4 -3.22 -39.49 -5.97
C ALA A 4 -4.41 -38.58 -5.61
N ILE A 5 -5.35 -39.08 -4.79
CA ILE A 5 -6.50 -38.30 -4.30
C ILE A 5 -6.02 -37.19 -3.34
N PHE A 6 -5.07 -37.50 -2.45
CA PHE A 6 -4.47 -36.51 -1.57
C PHE A 6 -3.73 -35.39 -2.33
N TYR A 7 -2.93 -35.72 -3.34
CA TYR A 7 -2.23 -34.72 -4.15
C TYR A 7 -3.20 -33.85 -4.95
N LEU A 8 -4.28 -34.44 -5.50
CA LEU A 8 -5.33 -33.70 -6.18
C LEU A 8 -6.00 -32.69 -5.22
N PHE A 9 -6.36 -33.14 -4.02
CA PHE A 9 -6.99 -32.27 -3.02
C PHE A 9 -6.06 -31.14 -2.57
N ALA A 10 -4.79 -31.44 -2.32
CA ALA A 10 -3.79 -30.44 -1.96
C ALA A 10 -3.58 -29.41 -3.08
N ALA A 11 -3.54 -29.85 -4.35
CA ALA A 11 -3.41 -28.95 -5.49
C ALA A 11 -4.63 -28.03 -5.64
N VAL A 12 -5.84 -28.57 -5.47
CA VAL A 12 -7.08 -27.76 -5.51
C VAL A 12 -7.12 -26.76 -4.35
N ALA A 13 -6.77 -27.18 -3.13
CA ALA A 13 -6.71 -26.29 -1.97
C ALA A 13 -5.68 -25.18 -2.15
N ALA A 14 -4.48 -25.49 -2.65
CA ALA A 14 -3.45 -24.50 -2.96
C ALA A 14 -3.89 -23.52 -4.04
N LEU A 15 -4.54 -24.01 -5.10
CA LEU A 15 -5.09 -23.17 -6.16
C LEU A 15 -6.15 -22.22 -5.59
N LEU A 16 -7.08 -22.73 -4.79
CA LEU A 16 -8.14 -21.96 -4.17
C LEU A 16 -7.58 -20.88 -3.23
N ALA A 17 -6.58 -21.23 -2.41
CA ALA A 17 -5.86 -20.28 -1.57
C ALA A 17 -5.19 -19.17 -2.39
N VAL A 18 -4.52 -19.49 -3.50
CA VAL A 18 -3.89 -18.48 -4.38
C VAL A 18 -4.95 -17.58 -5.02
N VAL A 19 -6.08 -18.14 -5.47
CA VAL A 19 -7.18 -17.38 -6.06
C VAL A 19 -7.79 -16.42 -5.04
N LEU A 20 -8.11 -16.91 -3.83
CA LEU A 20 -8.64 -16.08 -2.75
C LEU A 20 -7.66 -14.99 -2.34
N HIS A 21 -6.37 -15.31 -2.22
CA HIS A 21 -5.33 -14.34 -1.90
C HIS A 21 -5.24 -13.24 -2.97
N ARG A 22 -5.24 -13.62 -4.26
CA ARG A 22 -5.23 -12.66 -5.38
C ARG A 22 -6.49 -11.79 -5.41
N TYR A 23 -7.65 -12.38 -5.15
CA TYR A 23 -8.92 -11.66 -5.11
C TYR A 23 -8.92 -10.63 -3.98
N ASN A 24 -8.53 -11.03 -2.76
CA ASN A 24 -8.44 -10.11 -1.63
C ASN A 24 -7.42 -9.00 -1.87
N LYS A 25 -6.25 -9.30 -2.46
CA LYS A 25 -5.24 -8.29 -2.79
C LYS A 25 -5.78 -7.24 -3.75
N ARG A 26 -6.46 -7.66 -4.82
CA ARG A 26 -7.07 -6.74 -5.80
C ARG A 26 -8.17 -5.87 -5.18
N ARG A 27 -9.00 -6.48 -4.31
CA ARG A 27 -10.05 -5.74 -3.59
C ARG A 27 -9.44 -4.67 -2.69
N MET A 28 -8.39 -5.02 -1.93
CA MET A 28 -7.68 -4.09 -1.06
C MET A 28 -7.02 -2.96 -1.84
N ASP A 29 -6.34 -3.27 -2.95
CA ASP A 29 -5.72 -2.26 -3.81
C ASP A 29 -6.75 -1.27 -4.37
N THR A 30 -7.95 -1.76 -4.71
CA THR A 30 -9.06 -0.94 -5.21
C THR A 30 -9.60 -0.03 -4.13
N LEU A 31 -9.83 -0.55 -2.92
CA LEU A 31 -10.31 0.21 -1.75
C LEU A 31 -9.29 1.29 -1.34
N LEU A 32 -8.01 0.94 -1.28
CA LEU A 32 -6.94 1.90 -0.99
C LEU A 32 -6.87 2.99 -2.06
N MET A 33 -6.97 2.63 -3.35
CA MET A 33 -6.93 3.64 -4.41
C MET A 33 -8.13 4.58 -4.37
N ALA A 34 -9.33 4.05 -4.13
CA ALA A 34 -10.55 4.85 -4.00
C ALA A 34 -10.46 5.80 -2.79
N SER A 35 -10.16 5.27 -1.61
CA SER A 35 -10.02 6.08 -0.38
C SER A 35 -8.93 7.15 -0.50
N PHE A 36 -7.78 6.82 -1.11
CA PHE A 36 -6.71 7.78 -1.34
C PHE A 36 -7.16 8.94 -2.23
N ARG A 37 -7.89 8.66 -3.33
CA ARG A 37 -8.37 9.72 -4.23
C ARG A 37 -9.33 10.69 -3.53
N HIS A 38 -10.16 10.20 -2.63
CA HIS A 38 -11.09 11.02 -1.86
C HIS A 38 -10.45 11.74 -0.67
N LEU A 39 -9.19 11.43 -0.34
CA LEU A 39 -8.48 12.08 0.76
C LEU A 39 -8.29 13.58 0.47
N SER A 40 -8.58 14.41 1.46
CA SER A 40 -8.27 15.84 1.48
C SER A 40 -7.42 16.16 2.71
N PHE A 41 -6.34 16.92 2.53
CA PHE A 41 -5.48 17.35 3.62
C PHE A 41 -4.91 18.75 3.32
N ASN A 42 -4.49 19.47 4.37
CA ASN A 42 -3.84 20.77 4.21
C ASN A 42 -2.32 20.61 4.37
N SER A 43 -1.55 21.17 3.45
CA SER A 43 -0.09 21.24 3.55
C SER A 43 0.40 22.64 3.17
N ASP A 44 1.14 23.28 4.06
CA ASP A 44 1.73 24.61 3.88
C ASP A 44 0.70 25.66 3.41
N GLY A 45 -0.49 25.65 4.03
CA GLY A 45 -1.58 26.57 3.73
C GLY A 45 -2.37 26.24 2.46
N ALA A 46 -2.00 25.20 1.71
CA ALA A 46 -2.72 24.74 0.53
C ALA A 46 -3.56 23.49 0.84
N ALA A 47 -4.85 23.55 0.53
CA ALA A 47 -5.71 22.37 0.53
C ALA A 47 -5.37 21.50 -0.69
N LEU A 48 -4.90 20.27 -0.44
CA LEU A 48 -4.56 19.28 -1.44
C LEU A 48 -5.48 18.07 -1.32
N ARG A 49 -5.80 17.45 -2.44
CA ARG A 49 -6.51 16.17 -2.47
C ARG A 49 -5.61 15.07 -3.00
N GLY A 50 -5.91 13.82 -2.66
CA GLY A 50 -5.15 12.69 -3.17
C GLY A 50 -5.22 12.55 -4.71
N VAL A 51 -6.28 13.06 -5.35
CA VAL A 51 -6.34 13.17 -6.83
C VAL A 51 -5.30 14.13 -7.41
N ASP A 52 -4.88 15.13 -6.64
CA ASP A 52 -3.87 16.10 -7.07
C ASP A 52 -2.44 15.56 -6.87
N LEU A 53 -2.31 14.37 -6.26
CA LEU A 53 -1.05 13.69 -6.00
C LEU A 53 -0.79 12.59 -7.03
N GLN A 54 0.40 12.63 -7.64
CA GLN A 54 0.90 11.54 -8.47
C GLN A 54 1.59 10.49 -7.60
N ILE A 55 1.08 9.26 -7.60
CA ILE A 55 1.72 8.13 -6.90
C ILE A 55 2.94 7.67 -7.71
N VAL A 56 4.12 7.88 -7.14
CA VAL A 56 5.39 7.56 -7.77
C VAL A 56 5.85 6.15 -7.41
N LYS A 57 5.66 5.71 -6.17
CA LYS A 57 6.01 4.35 -5.74
C LYS A 57 5.09 3.90 -4.63
N LYS A 58 4.64 2.65 -4.71
CA LYS A 58 4.01 1.94 -3.60
C LYS A 58 5.05 0.95 -3.08
N ALA A 59 5.67 1.25 -1.96
CA ALA A 59 6.62 0.35 -1.33
C ALA A 59 5.87 -0.53 -0.35
N GLN A 60 5.84 -1.83 -0.63
CA GLN A 60 5.41 -2.79 0.37
C GLN A 60 6.56 -2.97 1.35
N GLN A 61 6.51 -2.24 2.46
CA GLN A 61 7.31 -2.65 3.59
C GLN A 61 6.63 -3.90 4.11
N PHE A 62 7.17 -5.09 3.83
CA PHE A 62 6.91 -6.23 4.68
C PHE A 62 7.41 -5.80 6.05
N ILE A 63 6.56 -5.17 6.85
CA ILE A 63 6.85 -5.12 8.27
C ILE A 63 6.87 -6.60 8.63
N ARG A 64 8.05 -7.08 9.02
CA ARG A 64 8.21 -8.32 9.77
C ARG A 64 7.53 -8.08 11.12
N THR A 65 6.25 -7.74 11.10
CA THR A 65 5.38 -7.85 12.24
C THR A 65 5.44 -9.33 12.47
N THR A 66 6.16 -9.70 13.52
CA THR A 66 5.88 -10.90 14.28
C THR A 66 4.41 -11.20 14.10
N GLN A 67 4.11 -12.15 13.21
CA GLN A 67 2.83 -12.83 13.18
C GLN A 67 2.79 -13.54 14.53
N ARG A 68 2.51 -12.80 15.61
CA ARG A 68 1.76 -13.36 16.70
C ARG A 68 0.49 -13.82 16.01
N LEU A 69 0.45 -15.12 15.72
CA LEU A 69 -0.79 -15.83 15.54
C LEU A 69 -1.61 -15.58 16.80
N SER A 70 -2.32 -14.46 16.81
CA SER A 70 -3.41 -14.24 17.74
C SER A 70 -4.50 -15.17 17.26
N PHE A 71 -4.48 -16.40 17.77
CA PHE A 71 -5.60 -17.36 17.69
C PHE A 71 -6.83 -16.88 18.50
N LEU A 72 -6.99 -15.57 18.67
CA LEU A 72 -8.10 -14.93 19.37
C LEU A 72 -9.04 -14.31 18.32
N PRO A 73 -10.33 -14.63 18.34
CA PRO A 73 -11.28 -14.27 17.29
C PRO A 73 -11.60 -12.76 17.18
N ASP A 74 -11.07 -11.91 18.07
CA ASP A 74 -11.48 -10.49 18.19
C ASP A 74 -10.33 -9.48 18.10
N SER A 75 -9.13 -9.86 17.67
CA SER A 75 -8.10 -8.84 17.43
C SER A 75 -8.43 -8.11 16.13
N PRO A 76 -8.66 -6.77 16.13
CA PRO A 76 -8.87 -6.03 14.89
C PRO A 76 -7.64 -6.29 14.04
N VAL A 77 -7.84 -6.87 12.86
CA VAL A 77 -6.76 -7.09 11.91
C VAL A 77 -6.28 -5.71 11.49
N VAL A 78 -5.31 -5.16 12.24
CA VAL A 78 -4.55 -3.99 11.85
C VAL A 78 -3.61 -4.47 10.76
N ASN A 79 -4.16 -4.62 9.56
CA ASN A 79 -3.34 -4.58 8.36
C ASN A 79 -2.90 -3.12 8.27
N GLN A 80 -1.82 -2.78 8.98
CA GLN A 80 -0.98 -1.65 8.59
C GLN A 80 -0.67 -1.95 7.13
N GLY A 81 -1.32 -1.21 6.23
CA GLY A 81 -1.21 -1.52 4.82
C GLY A 81 0.27 -1.43 4.50
N ASP A 82 0.89 -2.57 4.22
CA ASP A 82 2.26 -2.74 3.73
C ASP A 82 2.40 -1.99 2.40
N ALA A 83 2.33 -0.67 2.43
CA ALA A 83 2.21 0.17 1.27
C ALA A 83 2.46 1.63 1.66
N PHE A 84 3.73 1.98 1.84
CA PHE A 84 4.14 3.38 1.80
C PHE A 84 3.97 3.93 0.39
N TRP A 85 3.13 4.95 0.26
CA TRP A 85 2.87 5.58 -1.03
C TRP A 85 3.68 6.87 -1.10
N TYR A 86 4.75 6.81 -1.87
CA TYR A 86 5.56 7.97 -2.23
C TYR A 86 4.85 8.74 -3.33
N CYS A 87 4.49 9.98 -3.03
CA CYS A 87 3.67 10.81 -3.88
C CYS A 87 4.39 12.11 -4.23
N ARG A 88 4.15 12.60 -5.44
CA ARG A 88 4.57 13.93 -5.92
C ARG A 88 3.32 14.79 -6.05
N GLY A 89 3.30 15.93 -5.36
CA GLY A 89 2.27 16.93 -5.50
C GLY A 89 2.69 18.10 -6.39
N PRO A 90 1.79 19.07 -6.60
CA PRO A 90 2.07 20.27 -7.40
C PRO A 90 3.22 21.10 -6.79
N GLY A 91 3.98 21.79 -7.64
CA GLY A 91 5.03 22.72 -7.20
C GLY A 91 6.25 22.05 -6.58
N ALA A 92 6.67 20.87 -7.09
CA ALA A 92 7.82 20.12 -6.58
C ALA A 92 7.74 19.80 -5.07
N ARG A 93 6.54 19.45 -4.61
CA ARG A 93 6.32 18.98 -3.23
C ARG A 93 6.24 17.47 -3.22
N TRP A 94 6.84 16.85 -2.21
CA TRP A 94 6.84 15.39 -2.05
C TRP A 94 6.13 15.00 -0.77
N PHE A 95 5.42 13.88 -0.84
CA PHE A 95 4.59 13.41 0.26
C PHE A 95 4.77 11.91 0.45
N LEU A 96 4.66 11.48 1.69
CA LEU A 96 4.53 10.08 2.07
C LEU A 96 3.12 9.87 2.62
N ALA A 97 2.36 9.02 1.95
CA ALA A 97 1.04 8.61 2.40
C ALA A 97 1.10 7.19 2.97
N ILE A 98 0.59 7.03 4.18
CA ILE A 98 0.61 5.78 4.95
C ILE A 98 -0.84 5.38 5.25
N PRO A 99 -1.33 4.27 4.67
CA PRO A 99 -2.66 3.77 4.95
C PRO A 99 -2.67 2.90 6.22
N THR A 100 -3.67 3.12 7.06
CA THR A 100 -4.04 2.21 8.15
C THR A 100 -5.41 1.63 7.86
N VAL A 101 -5.48 0.31 7.67
CA VAL A 101 -6.73 -0.40 7.43
C VAL A 101 -7.17 -1.07 8.73
N LEU A 102 -8.39 -0.76 9.16
CA LEU A 102 -9.02 -1.32 10.34
C LEU A 102 -10.24 -2.14 9.91
N SER A 103 -10.40 -3.34 10.45
CA SER A 103 -11.60 -4.15 10.26
C SER A 103 -12.50 -4.00 11.48
N ARG A 104 -13.65 -3.34 11.34
CA ARG A 104 -14.62 -3.12 12.43
C ARG A 104 -15.97 -3.73 12.03
N GLY A 105 -16.39 -4.79 12.72
CA GLY A 105 -17.70 -5.41 12.50
C GLY A 105 -17.92 -6.00 11.09
N GLY A 106 -16.85 -6.36 10.37
CA GLY A 106 -16.92 -6.86 8.99
C GLY A 106 -16.78 -5.76 7.92
N GLU A 107 -16.83 -4.49 8.30
CA GLU A 107 -16.51 -3.37 7.41
C GLU A 107 -15.01 -3.01 7.50
N LEU A 108 -14.45 -2.64 6.35
CA LEU A 108 -13.07 -2.17 6.24
C LEU A 108 -13.05 -0.64 6.25
N GLU A 109 -12.51 -0.06 7.29
CA GLU A 109 -12.26 1.37 7.41
C GLU A 109 -10.80 1.68 7.02
N VAL A 110 -10.60 2.69 6.17
CA VAL A 110 -9.26 3.12 5.74
C VAL A 110 -9.01 4.53 6.23
N SER A 111 -7.96 4.71 7.03
CA SER A 111 -7.47 6.01 7.44
C SER A 111 -6.08 6.28 6.84
N TRP A 112 -5.78 7.55 6.57
CA TRP A 112 -4.55 7.97 5.91
C TRP A 112 -3.79 8.96 6.76
N VAL A 113 -2.48 8.75 6.87
CA VAL A 113 -1.54 9.74 7.37
C VAL A 113 -0.68 10.21 6.22
N VAL A 114 -0.76 11.50 5.89
CA VAL A 114 0.08 12.12 4.86
C VAL A 114 1.10 13.02 5.53
N ARG A 115 2.37 12.83 5.20
CA ARG A 115 3.46 13.64 5.73
C ARG A 115 4.23 14.30 4.60
N PRO A 116 4.55 15.60 4.71
CA PRO A 116 5.47 16.24 3.78
C PRO A 116 6.85 15.59 3.89
N LEU A 117 7.53 15.51 2.76
CA LEU A 117 8.84 14.90 2.64
C LEU A 117 9.77 15.83 1.86
N THR A 118 11.03 15.91 2.30
CA THR A 118 12.04 16.68 1.57
C THR A 118 12.48 15.95 0.32
N GLU A 119 12.98 16.70 -0.66
CA GLU A 119 13.55 16.13 -1.89
C GLU A 119 14.59 15.04 -1.60
N GLN A 120 15.54 15.35 -0.72
CA GLN A 120 16.64 14.45 -0.35
C GLN A 120 16.12 13.11 0.18
N ARG A 121 15.08 13.14 1.02
CA ARG A 121 14.45 11.92 1.54
C ARG A 121 13.71 11.15 0.44
N MET A 122 13.10 11.84 -0.52
CA MET A 122 12.43 11.19 -1.65
C MET A 122 13.45 10.52 -2.56
N ARG A 123 14.56 11.21 -2.87
CA ARG A 123 15.67 10.63 -3.65
C ARG A 123 16.23 9.38 -2.98
N ALA A 124 16.51 9.43 -1.67
CA ALA A 124 16.99 8.28 -0.91
C ALA A 124 16.02 7.09 -0.96
N ALA A 125 14.70 7.33 -0.82
CA ALA A 125 13.69 6.27 -0.88
C ALA A 125 13.53 5.64 -2.28
N LEU A 126 13.90 6.38 -3.33
CA LEU A 126 13.77 5.98 -4.73
C LEU A 126 15.11 5.59 -5.39
N GLN A 127 16.24 5.64 -4.67
CA GLN A 127 17.58 5.47 -5.23
C GLN A 127 17.77 4.15 -5.99
N PHE A 128 17.09 3.08 -5.57
CA PHE A 128 17.13 1.77 -6.20
C PHE A 128 15.99 1.52 -7.21
N ASP A 129 15.14 2.52 -7.46
CA ASP A 129 14.01 2.44 -8.40
C ASP A 129 14.09 3.58 -9.41
N ARG A 130 14.89 3.36 -10.47
CA ARG A 130 15.10 4.34 -11.56
C ARG A 130 13.79 4.76 -12.25
N LYS A 131 12.77 3.91 -12.29
CA LYS A 131 11.47 4.26 -12.90
C LYS A 131 10.68 5.19 -11.98
N ALA A 132 10.68 4.92 -10.68
CA ALA A 132 10.09 5.82 -9.70
C ALA A 132 10.84 7.16 -9.62
N CYS A 133 12.17 7.14 -9.59
CA CYS A 133 12.99 8.35 -9.57
C CYS A 133 12.67 9.27 -10.77
N ARG A 134 12.61 8.71 -11.99
CA ARG A 134 12.20 9.47 -13.19
C ARG A 134 10.78 10.02 -13.12
N ARG A 135 9.85 9.33 -12.45
CA ARG A 135 8.48 9.83 -12.25
C ARG A 135 8.42 10.96 -11.20
N ALA A 136 9.25 10.90 -10.16
CA ALA A 136 9.31 11.93 -9.13
C ALA A 136 10.01 13.22 -9.59
N PHE A 137 11.13 13.10 -10.32
CA PHE A 137 12.02 14.23 -10.62
C PHE A 137 12.15 14.56 -12.11
N GLY A 138 11.73 13.66 -13.01
CA GLY A 138 11.92 13.81 -14.46
C GLY A 138 13.17 13.08 -14.97
N ALA A 139 13.46 13.22 -16.27
CA ALA A 139 14.51 12.46 -16.95
C ALA A 139 15.94 13.01 -16.74
N GLN A 140 16.09 14.26 -16.32
CA GLN A 140 17.39 14.95 -16.23
C GLN A 140 18.17 14.64 -14.94
N ASP A 141 17.50 14.11 -13.91
CA ASP A 141 18.07 13.98 -12.56
C ASP A 141 18.37 12.52 -12.14
N ALA A 142 18.32 11.58 -13.10
CA ALA A 142 18.48 10.15 -12.86
C ALA A 142 19.91 9.63 -13.12
N SER A 143 20.88 10.53 -13.24
CA SER A 143 22.31 10.25 -13.45
C SER A 143 23.01 9.77 -12.18
#